data_AF-A0A536AZK0-F1
#
_entry.id   AF-A0A536AZK0-F1
#
_cell.length_a   1.000
_cell.length_b   1.000
_cell.length_c   1.000
_cell.angle_alpha   90.00
_cell.angle_beta   90.00
_cell.angle_gamma   90.00
#
_symmetry.space_group_name_H-M   'P 1'
#
loop_
_entity.id
_entity.type
_entity.pdbx_description
1 polymer ?
#
loop_
_entity_poly.entity_id
_entity_poly.type
_entity_poly.pdbx_seq_one_letter_code
_entity_poly.pdbx_strand_id
1 'polypeptide(L)'
;MPRPHPRVAGSSVCIPWRVGAAAGSARRRRCCSSCARSSSCRPLARDAGGEVTVCSAAQHDRIVAVLSALPLAFASALALAGAETVDGNLAALSGPGFADSTRLALTAPDLGSAMLVANAPNVRAALERARAILDELDRAIAAGDGAALNAILERAAQARRRLS
;
A
#
# COMPACT_ATOMS: atom_id res chain seq x y z
N MET A 1 47.27 -0.62 -7.51
CA MET A 1 46.19 0.29 -7.96
C MET A 1 44.99 -0.55 -8.38
N PRO A 2 43.86 -0.54 -7.66
CA PRO A 2 42.69 -1.31 -8.06
C PRO A 2 41.90 -0.58 -9.14
N ARG A 3 41.50 -1.32 -10.18
CA ARG A 3 40.69 -0.83 -11.30
C ARG A 3 39.25 -0.54 -10.85
N PRO A 4 38.57 0.48 -11.39
CA PRO A 4 37.19 0.78 -11.02
C PRO A 4 36.23 -0.27 -11.60
N HIS A 5 35.34 -0.79 -10.77
CA HIS A 5 34.21 -1.61 -11.22
C HIS A 5 33.17 -0.74 -11.95
N PRO A 6 32.61 -1.19 -13.08
CA PRO A 6 31.52 -0.48 -13.73
C PRO A 6 30.27 -0.55 -12.85
N ARG A 7 29.66 0.61 -12.56
CA ARG A 7 28.35 0.70 -11.91
C ARG A 7 27.30 0.09 -12.83
N VAL A 8 26.84 -1.12 -12.52
CA VAL A 8 25.63 -1.68 -13.10
C VAL A 8 24.44 -1.02 -12.40
N ALA A 9 23.69 -0.19 -13.13
CA ALA A 9 22.41 0.34 -12.70
C ALA A 9 21.41 -0.83 -12.61
N GLY A 10 21.27 -1.40 -11.41
CA GLY A 10 20.47 -2.57 -11.13
C GLY A 10 18.97 -2.31 -11.29
N SER A 11 18.40 -2.91 -12.32
CA SER A 11 16.98 -3.11 -12.58
C SER A 11 16.25 -3.75 -11.41
N SER A 12 15.12 -3.18 -10.98
CA SER A 12 14.27 -3.72 -9.92
C SER A 12 13.03 -4.41 -10.51
N VAL A 13 12.83 -5.67 -10.12
CA VAL A 13 11.71 -6.55 -10.50
C VAL A 13 10.50 -6.25 -9.62
N CYS A 14 9.31 -6.10 -10.23
CA CYS A 14 8.06 -5.97 -9.49
C CYS A 14 7.29 -7.30 -9.51
N ILE A 15 7.20 -7.97 -8.36
CA ILE A 15 6.38 -9.17 -8.14
C ILE A 15 4.99 -8.71 -7.67
N PRO A 16 3.88 -9.14 -8.31
CA PRO A 16 2.54 -8.88 -7.79
C PRO A 16 2.23 -9.77 -6.58
N TRP A 17 1.89 -9.15 -5.45
CA TRP A 17 1.53 -9.82 -4.21
C TRP A 17 0.16 -10.51 -4.28
N ARG A 18 0.12 -11.83 -3.98
CA ARG A 18 -0.98 -12.43 -3.18
C ARG A 18 -0.49 -13.68 -2.45
N VAL A 19 -0.52 -13.63 -1.12
CA VAL A 19 -0.63 -14.79 -0.22
C VAL A 19 -2.12 -14.90 0.15
N GLY A 20 -2.73 -16.08 0.00
CA GLY A 20 -4.12 -16.34 0.40
C GLY A 20 -4.93 -17.10 -0.65
N ALA A 21 -5.10 -18.41 -0.39
CA ALA A 21 -5.92 -19.35 -1.13
C ALA A 21 -7.42 -19.08 -0.96
N ALA A 22 -8.15 -18.99 -2.07
CA ALA A 22 -9.57 -19.32 -2.17
C ALA A 22 -9.88 -19.53 -3.65
N ALA A 23 -10.29 -20.75 -3.99
CA ALA A 23 -10.74 -21.12 -5.32
C ALA A 23 -12.02 -20.36 -5.69
N GLY A 24 -12.16 -19.95 -6.96
CA GLY A 24 -13.47 -19.67 -7.55
C GLY A 24 -13.90 -18.22 -7.78
N SER A 25 -13.00 -17.25 -7.96
CA SER A 25 -13.36 -16.06 -8.76
C SER A 25 -12.14 -15.48 -9.48
N ALA A 26 -12.18 -15.47 -10.82
CA ALA A 26 -11.11 -14.97 -11.66
C ALA A 26 -11.05 -13.43 -11.63
N ARG A 27 -10.62 -12.84 -10.49
CA ARG A 27 -10.21 -11.43 -10.45
C ARG A 27 -8.79 -11.33 -11.01
N ARG A 28 -8.70 -10.85 -12.25
CA ARG A 28 -7.47 -10.75 -13.06
C ARG A 28 -6.43 -9.87 -12.38
N ARG A 29 -5.18 -10.35 -12.33
CA ARG A 29 -4.04 -9.68 -11.68
C ARG A 29 -3.44 -8.65 -12.65
N ARG A 30 -3.36 -7.37 -12.25
CA ARG A 30 -2.73 -6.31 -13.06
C ARG A 30 -1.31 -6.05 -12.56
N CYS A 31 -0.33 -6.14 -13.45
CA CYS A 31 1.06 -5.78 -13.19
C CYS A 31 1.37 -4.46 -13.93
N CYS A 32 1.72 -3.39 -13.20
CA CYS A 32 2.23 -2.14 -13.80
C CYS A 32 3.75 -2.25 -13.78
N SER A 33 4.39 -2.28 -14.95
CA SER A 33 5.82 -2.56 -15.03
C SER A 33 6.63 -1.33 -15.44
N SER A 34 7.68 -1.03 -14.67
CA SER A 34 8.89 -0.36 -15.15
C SER A 34 9.66 -1.23 -16.18
N CYS A 35 9.32 -2.52 -16.30
CA CYS A 35 9.86 -3.46 -17.29
C CYS A 35 9.41 -3.21 -18.75
N ALA A 36 8.61 -2.19 -19.04
CA ALA A 36 8.09 -1.96 -20.40
C ALA A 36 9.17 -1.63 -21.47
N ARG A 37 10.45 -1.51 -21.08
CA ARG A 37 11.58 -1.40 -22.02
C ARG A 37 12.12 -2.76 -22.51
N SER A 38 11.84 -3.88 -21.83
CA SER A 38 12.26 -5.21 -22.27
C SER A 38 11.07 -5.99 -22.85
N SER A 39 11.05 -6.16 -24.16
CA SER A 39 10.03 -6.93 -24.92
C SER A 39 9.82 -8.37 -24.43
N SER A 40 10.79 -8.91 -23.67
CA SER A 40 10.83 -10.30 -23.20
C SER A 40 9.94 -10.61 -21.98
N CYS A 41 9.66 -9.66 -21.09
CA CYS A 41 8.92 -9.96 -19.85
C CYS A 41 7.39 -10.04 -20.04
N ARG A 42 6.87 -9.43 -21.11
CA ARG A 42 5.43 -9.34 -21.36
C ARG A 42 4.80 -10.70 -21.73
N PRO A 43 5.40 -11.54 -22.58
CA PRO A 43 4.92 -12.90 -22.82
C PRO A 43 4.91 -13.73 -21.53
N LEU A 44 6.01 -13.74 -20.77
CA LEU A 44 6.11 -14.49 -19.50
C LEU A 44 5.00 -14.11 -18.51
N ALA A 45 4.72 -12.82 -18.35
CA ALA A 45 3.66 -12.36 -17.46
C ALA A 45 2.26 -12.79 -17.92
N ARG A 46 2.02 -12.88 -19.24
CA ARG A 46 0.76 -13.35 -19.81
C ARG A 46 0.61 -14.86 -19.70
N ASP A 47 1.68 -15.60 -19.91
CA ASP A 47 1.71 -17.07 -19.78
C ASP A 47 1.44 -17.48 -18.32
N ALA A 48 1.89 -16.67 -17.35
CA ALA A 48 1.55 -16.80 -15.94
C ALA A 48 0.12 -16.31 -15.58
N GLY A 49 -0.71 -15.94 -16.55
CA GLY A 49 -2.09 -15.48 -16.35
C GLY A 49 -2.24 -14.01 -15.90
N GLY A 50 -1.18 -13.22 -15.98
CA GLY A 50 -1.16 -11.80 -15.62
C GLY A 50 -1.64 -10.88 -16.73
N GLU A 51 -2.30 -9.79 -16.35
CA GLU A 51 -2.63 -8.68 -17.23
C GLU A 51 -1.54 -7.60 -17.13
N VAL A 52 -0.94 -7.23 -18.26
CA VAL A 52 0.16 -6.27 -18.31
C VAL A 52 -0.36 -4.90 -18.69
N THR A 53 -0.18 -3.93 -17.79
CA THR A 53 -0.46 -2.51 -18.03
C THR A 53 0.85 -1.73 -18.13
N VAL A 54 0.96 -0.89 -19.16
CA VAL A 54 2.15 -0.06 -19.40
C VAL A 54 1.91 1.33 -18.81
N CYS A 55 2.87 1.79 -18.01
CA CYS A 55 2.87 3.08 -17.35
C CYS A 55 4.30 3.65 -17.36
N SER A 56 4.44 4.98 -17.27
CA SER A 56 5.77 5.57 -17.07
C SER A 56 6.30 5.23 -15.67
N ALA A 57 7.62 5.24 -15.46
CA ALA A 57 8.20 5.01 -14.13
C ALA A 57 7.64 5.99 -13.09
N ALA A 58 7.55 7.28 -13.43
CA ALA A 58 6.98 8.29 -12.55
C ALA A 58 5.49 8.05 -12.23
N GLN A 59 4.72 7.46 -13.15
CA GLN A 59 3.33 7.09 -12.89
C GLN A 59 3.24 5.84 -12.00
N HIS A 60 4.06 4.83 -12.28
CA HIS A 60 4.19 3.63 -11.46
C HIS A 60 4.48 3.98 -10.00
N ASP A 61 5.51 4.81 -9.76
CA ASP A 61 5.96 5.14 -8.42
C ASP A 61 4.90 5.91 -7.63
N ARG A 62 4.19 6.84 -8.29
CA ARG A 62 3.03 7.52 -7.67
C ARG A 62 1.92 6.55 -7.27
N ILE A 63 1.59 5.60 -8.14
CA ILE A 63 0.53 4.61 -7.88
C ILE A 63 0.94 3.67 -6.75
N VAL A 64 2.15 3.11 -6.79
CA VAL A 64 2.63 2.14 -5.78
C VAL A 64 2.83 2.81 -4.42
N ALA A 65 3.23 4.08 -4.37
CA ALA A 65 3.27 4.84 -3.12
C ALA A 65 1.91 4.83 -2.41
N VAL A 66 0.82 5.09 -3.15
CA VAL A 66 -0.55 5.19 -2.59
C VAL A 66 -1.17 3.82 -2.34
N LEU A 67 -0.97 2.85 -3.24
CA LEU A 67 -1.68 1.57 -3.21
C LEU A 67 -0.93 0.44 -2.48
N SER A 68 0.33 0.65 -2.10
CA SER A 68 1.14 -0.38 -1.45
C SER A 68 1.91 0.15 -0.24
N ALA A 69 2.78 1.14 -0.43
CA ALA A 69 3.62 1.66 0.65
C ALA A 69 2.80 2.39 1.73
N LEU A 70 1.83 3.22 1.33
CA LEU A 70 0.96 3.92 2.26
C LEU A 70 0.10 2.96 3.11
N PRO A 71 -0.59 1.94 2.54
CA PRO A 71 -1.29 0.92 3.33
C PRO A 71 -0.40 0.20 4.36
N LEU A 72 0.85 -0.11 4.03
CA LEU A 72 1.80 -0.68 4.99
C LEU A 72 2.07 0.28 6.15
N ALA A 73 2.32 1.56 5.86
CA ALA A 73 2.55 2.56 6.89
C ALA A 73 1.33 2.73 7.82
N PHE A 74 0.12 2.75 7.26
CA PHE A 74 -1.12 2.80 8.03
C PHE A 74 -1.32 1.58 8.91
N ALA A 75 -1.14 0.37 8.35
CA ALA A 75 -1.27 -0.86 9.12
C ALA A 75 -0.28 -0.92 10.29
N SER A 76 0.95 -0.46 10.05
CA SER A 76 2.00 -0.41 11.08
C SER A 76 1.65 0.58 12.19
N ALA A 77 1.22 1.80 11.84
CA ALA A 77 0.80 2.81 12.81
C ALA A 77 -0.42 2.36 13.63
N LEU A 78 -1.41 1.74 12.96
CA LEU A 78 -2.62 1.23 13.63
C LEU A 78 -2.30 0.08 14.60
N ALA A 79 -1.41 -0.83 14.22
CA ALA A 79 -0.98 -1.92 15.08
C ALA A 79 -0.27 -1.41 16.36
N LEU A 80 0.64 -0.45 16.21
CA LEU A 80 1.35 0.16 17.34
C LEU A 80 0.39 0.92 18.27
N ALA A 81 -0.47 1.78 17.72
CA ALA A 81 -1.45 2.52 18.51
C ALA A 81 -2.38 1.58 19.30
N GLY A 82 -2.81 0.47 18.70
CA GLY A 82 -3.61 -0.54 19.38
C GLY A 82 -2.85 -1.26 20.50
N ALA A 83 -1.60 -1.64 20.26
CA ALA A 83 -0.76 -2.31 21.25
C ALA A 83 -0.43 -1.42 22.46
N GLU A 84 -0.17 -0.13 22.21
CA GLU A 84 0.12 0.86 23.26
C GLU A 84 -1.12 1.20 24.11
N THR A 85 -2.33 1.09 23.54
CA THR A 85 -3.57 1.49 24.23
C THR A 85 -4.25 0.32 24.97
N VAL A 86 -4.15 -0.91 24.45
CA VAL A 86 -4.95 -2.08 24.92
C VAL A 86 -4.08 -3.08 25.71
N ASP A 87 -3.23 -2.57 26.61
CA ASP A 87 -2.25 -3.28 27.46
C ASP A 87 -2.57 -4.77 27.73
N GLY A 88 -1.88 -5.66 27.00
CA GLY A 88 -1.96 -7.13 27.15
C GLY A 88 -3.23 -7.84 26.63
N ASN A 89 -4.33 -7.12 26.36
CA ASN A 89 -5.61 -7.71 25.98
C ASN A 89 -5.96 -7.57 24.49
N LEU A 90 -5.07 -6.98 23.69
CA LEU A 90 -5.34 -6.69 22.27
C LEU A 90 -5.83 -7.92 21.49
N ALA A 91 -5.20 -9.09 21.70
CA ALA A 91 -5.59 -10.32 21.00
C ALA A 91 -6.98 -10.82 21.39
N ALA A 92 -7.39 -10.65 22.65
CA ALA A 92 -8.70 -11.07 23.13
C ALA A 92 -9.82 -10.10 22.73
N LEU A 93 -9.49 -8.82 22.52
CA LEU A 93 -10.45 -7.75 22.23
C LEU A 93 -10.50 -7.36 20.75
N SER A 94 -9.52 -7.77 19.94
CA SER A 94 -9.49 -7.46 18.52
C SER A 94 -10.53 -8.24 17.73
N GLY A 95 -11.43 -7.52 17.06
CA GLY A 95 -12.31 -8.10 16.05
C GLY A 95 -11.62 -8.30 14.70
N PRO A 96 -12.28 -8.99 13.74
CA PRO A 96 -11.73 -9.30 12.42
C PRO A 96 -11.35 -8.04 11.62
N GLY A 97 -12.06 -6.92 11.82
CA GLY A 97 -11.74 -5.66 11.14
C GLY A 97 -10.39 -5.06 11.53
N PHE A 98 -10.01 -5.16 12.82
CA PHE A 98 -8.70 -4.70 13.28
C PHE A 98 -7.59 -5.62 12.75
N ALA A 99 -7.80 -6.93 12.83
CA ALA A 99 -6.86 -7.92 12.30
C ALA A 99 -6.60 -7.74 10.80
N ASP A 100 -7.65 -7.52 10.00
CA ASP A 100 -7.50 -7.27 8.55
C ASP A 100 -6.80 -5.94 8.25
N SER A 101 -7.12 -4.89 9.00
CA SER A 101 -6.53 -3.55 8.81
C SER A 101 -5.06 -3.49 9.20
N THR A 102 -4.64 -4.35 10.13
CA THR A 102 -3.25 -4.44 10.61
C THR A 102 -2.44 -5.55 9.95
N ARG A 103 -3.05 -6.43 9.14
CA ARG A 103 -2.38 -7.58 8.50
C ARG A 103 -1.08 -7.22 7.78
N LEU A 104 -1.01 -6.04 7.15
CA LEU A 104 0.20 -5.60 6.44
C LEU A 104 1.36 -5.25 7.37
N ALA A 105 1.13 -5.02 8.66
CA ALA A 105 2.20 -4.77 9.64
C ALA A 105 3.14 -5.97 9.83
N LEU A 106 2.71 -7.18 9.41
CA LEU A 106 3.55 -8.39 9.37
C LEU A 106 4.50 -8.46 8.15
N THR A 107 4.57 -7.40 7.33
CA THR A 107 5.57 -7.30 6.26
C THR A 107 6.97 -7.31 6.87
N ALA A 108 7.88 -8.10 6.29
CA ALA A 108 9.27 -8.16 6.77
C ALA A 108 9.89 -6.75 6.86
N PRO A 109 10.54 -6.37 7.97
CA PRO A 109 10.98 -4.99 8.22
C PRO A 109 11.90 -4.43 7.13
N ASP A 110 12.83 -5.24 6.64
CA ASP A 110 13.81 -4.92 5.61
C ASP A 110 13.14 -4.69 4.25
N LEU A 111 12.11 -5.47 3.91
CA LEU A 111 11.27 -5.20 2.75
C LEU A 111 10.43 -3.93 2.91
N GLY A 112 9.78 -3.76 4.06
CA GLY A 112 8.93 -2.60 4.35
C GLY A 112 9.72 -1.29 4.29
N SER A 113 10.90 -1.28 4.92
CA SER A 113 11.84 -0.16 4.88
C SER A 113 12.27 0.15 3.44
N ALA A 114 12.65 -0.87 2.66
CA ALA A 114 13.01 -0.69 1.26
C ALA A 114 11.86 -0.05 0.44
N MET A 115 10.63 -0.52 0.62
CA MET A 115 9.45 0.04 -0.07
C MET A 115 9.18 1.51 0.28
N LEU A 116 9.33 1.88 1.56
CA LEU A 116 9.08 3.23 2.04
C LEU A 116 10.20 4.19 1.63
N VAL A 117 11.46 3.77 1.74
CA VAL A 117 12.64 4.61 1.47
C VAL A 117 12.89 4.79 -0.03
N ALA A 118 12.76 3.72 -0.84
CA ALA A 118 13.05 3.78 -2.27
C ALA A 118 12.16 4.76 -3.04
N ASN A 119 10.99 5.11 -2.49
CA ASN A 119 10.01 6.01 -3.10
C ASN A 119 9.56 7.12 -2.12
N ALA A 120 10.46 7.53 -1.22
CA ALA A 120 10.15 8.45 -0.13
C ALA A 120 9.42 9.73 -0.54
N PRO A 121 9.74 10.44 -1.66
CA PRO A 121 9.03 11.65 -2.04
C PRO A 121 7.52 11.42 -2.28
N ASN A 122 7.16 10.37 -3.02
CA ASN A 122 5.76 10.05 -3.30
C ASN A 122 5.05 9.51 -2.06
N VAL A 123 5.74 8.69 -1.25
CA VAL A 123 5.20 8.14 0.01
C VAL A 123 4.90 9.26 1.01
N ARG A 124 5.82 10.23 1.17
CA ARG A 124 5.63 11.38 2.05
C ARG A 124 4.46 12.25 1.60
N ALA A 125 4.37 12.57 0.30
CA ALA A 125 3.24 13.31 -0.23
C ALA A 125 1.89 12.58 -0.03
N ALA A 126 1.91 11.24 -0.07
CA ALA A 126 0.72 10.44 0.21
C ALA A 126 0.37 10.43 1.71
N LEU A 127 1.37 10.34 2.59
CA LEU A 127 1.20 10.44 4.05
C LEU A 127 0.66 11.82 4.46
N GLU A 128 1.15 12.90 3.88
CA GLU A 128 0.67 14.26 4.16
C GLU A 128 -0.82 14.42 3.83
N ARG A 129 -1.25 13.93 2.66
CA ARG A 129 -2.68 13.91 2.32
C ARG A 129 -3.51 13.08 3.30
N ALA A 130 -2.97 11.95 3.74
CA ALA A 130 -3.68 11.08 4.66
C ALA A 130 -3.79 11.70 6.06
N ARG A 131 -2.72 12.37 6.52
CA ARG A 131 -2.70 13.14 7.78
C ARG A 131 -3.73 14.27 7.75
N ALA A 132 -3.82 15.03 6.66
CA ALA A 132 -4.81 16.10 6.55
C ALA A 132 -6.26 15.59 6.71
N ILE A 133 -6.57 14.39 6.20
CA ILE A 133 -7.89 13.76 6.36
C ILE A 133 -8.10 13.28 7.81
N LEU A 134 -7.06 12.73 8.45
CA LEU A 134 -7.13 12.37 9.87
C LEU A 134 -7.34 13.61 10.75
N ASP A 135 -6.70 14.74 10.42
CA ASP A 135 -6.88 16.02 11.13
C ASP A 135 -8.28 16.61 10.87
N GLU A 136 -8.88 16.39 9.70
CA GLU A 136 -10.31 16.70 9.44
C GLU A 136 -11.24 15.88 10.34
N LEU A 137 -11.00 14.57 10.46
CA LEU A 137 -11.77 13.68 11.32
C LEU A 137 -11.64 14.09 12.80
N ASP A 138 -10.41 14.31 13.27
CA ASP A 138 -10.13 14.69 14.66
C ASP A 138 -10.84 16.00 15.05
N ARG A 139 -10.76 17.02 14.19
CA ARG A 139 -11.48 18.29 14.41
C ARG A 139 -12.99 18.11 14.47
N ALA A 140 -13.57 17.29 13.60
CA ALA A 140 -15.01 17.03 13.60
C ALA A 140 -15.45 16.26 14.86
N ILE A 141 -14.64 15.30 15.33
CA ILE A 141 -14.85 14.59 16.61
C ILE A 141 -14.78 15.58 17.77
N ALA A 142 -13.74 16.40 17.85
CA ALA A 142 -13.55 17.37 18.93
C ALA A 142 -14.69 18.40 19.01
N ALA A 143 -15.28 18.76 17.87
CA ALA A 143 -16.43 19.67 17.80
C ALA A 143 -17.79 19.00 18.05
N GLY A 144 -17.85 17.66 18.10
CA GLY A 144 -19.12 16.92 18.13
C GLY A 144 -19.96 17.10 16.84
N ASP A 145 -19.33 17.45 15.71
CA ASP A 145 -20.01 17.75 14.46
C ASP A 145 -20.33 16.47 13.68
N GLY A 146 -21.49 15.88 14.00
CA GLY A 146 -21.98 14.67 13.33
C GLY A 146 -22.23 14.87 11.83
N ALA A 147 -22.55 16.08 11.37
CA ALA A 147 -22.79 16.35 9.95
C ALA A 147 -21.47 16.32 9.17
N ALA A 148 -20.42 16.97 9.69
CA ALA A 148 -19.08 16.92 9.11
C ALA A 148 -18.53 15.48 9.09
N LEU A 149 -18.72 14.72 10.18
CA LEU A 149 -18.31 13.31 10.23
C LEU A 149 -19.01 12.47 9.16
N ASN A 150 -20.34 12.59 9.03
CA ASN A 150 -21.08 11.87 8.00
C ASN A 150 -20.59 12.21 6.59
N ALA A 151 -20.29 13.49 6.32
CA ALA A 151 -19.76 13.90 5.03
C ALA A 151 -18.40 13.27 4.72
N ILE A 152 -17.49 13.20 5.71
CA ILE A 152 -16.17 12.57 5.54
C ILE A 152 -16.32 11.05 5.33
N LEU A 153 -17.15 10.38 6.14
CA LEU A 153 -17.37 8.93 6.05
C LEU A 153 -18.05 8.53 4.72
N GLU A 154 -19.00 9.33 4.22
CA GLU A 154 -19.64 9.10 2.92
C GLU A 154 -18.65 9.27 1.77
N ARG A 155 -17.79 10.30 1.79
CA ARG A 155 -16.68 10.45 0.83
C ARG A 155 -15.77 9.22 0.81
N ALA A 156 -15.43 8.68 1.99
CA ALA A 156 -14.62 7.47 2.10
C ALA A 156 -15.34 6.23 1.54
N ALA A 157 -16.63 6.06 1.85
CA ALA A 157 -17.46 4.97 1.34
C ALA A 157 -17.55 5.00 -0.19
N GLN A 158 -17.78 6.19 -0.78
CA GLN A 158 -17.80 6.36 -2.23
C GLN A 158 -16.46 6.00 -2.89
N ALA A 159 -15.34 6.42 -2.29
CA ALA A 159 -14.02 6.03 -2.78
C ALA A 159 -13.84 4.50 -2.75
N ARG A 160 -14.27 3.82 -1.69
CA ARG A 160 -14.19 2.35 -1.56
C ARG A 160 -15.04 1.61 -2.57
N ARG A 161 -16.26 2.09 -2.86
CA ARG A 161 -17.18 1.48 -3.85
C ARG A 161 -16.61 1.50 -5.27
N ARG A 162 -15.66 2.38 -5.57
CA ARG A 162 -14.97 2.42 -6.90
C ARG A 162 -13.94 1.30 -7.08
N LEU A 163 -13.58 0.57 -6.03
CA LEU A 163 -12.61 -0.53 -6.11
C LEU A 163 -13.25 -1.89 -6.49
N SER A 164 -14.59 -1.97 -6.50
CA SER A 164 -15.36 -3.21 -6.65
C SER A 164 -15.75 -3.53 -8.09
#